data_AF-A0A535XHR3-F1
#
_entry.id   AF-A0A535XHR3-F1
#
_cell.length_a   1.000
_cell.length_b   1.000
_cell.length_c   1.000
_cell.angle_alpha   90.00
_cell.angle_beta   90.00
_cell.angle_gamma   90.00
#
_symmetry.space_group_name_H-M   'P 1'
#
loop_
_entity.id
_entity.type
_entity.pdbx_description
1 polymer ?
#
loop_
_entity_poly.entity_id
_entity_poly.type
_entity_poly.pdbx_seq_one_letter_code
_entity_poly.pdbx_strand_id
1 'polypeptide(L)'
;MRLQILSTEHWSLLASRSLAWNESFSRAGMFLSTLSGAIVALGLVGGASGFGEAFIVLALVILPVVLFIGVATWIRLGASNYHEALCVIGMNRIRAAYLELAPDLERYFVMSAHDDFRGIGVTMGVQPGGGRAFWLAQILAGTPTIVTILNSVLAGAIAAIAALRIGGAPSTILLVGAVGFLIVLVAHWLYTRQGIAKLQAGLHPMFPSPEGD
;
A
#
# COMPACT_ATOMS: atom_id res chain seq x y z
N MET A 1 -34.82 -17.22 -4.77
CA MET A 1 -34.04 -17.35 -3.52
C MET A 1 -32.53 -17.42 -3.75
N ARG A 2 -31.99 -18.34 -4.58
CA ARG A 2 -30.53 -18.45 -4.84
C ARG A 2 -29.88 -17.15 -5.33
N LEU A 3 -30.47 -16.50 -6.34
CA LEU A 3 -30.00 -15.19 -6.84
C LEU A 3 -30.00 -14.09 -5.77
N GLN A 4 -30.97 -14.12 -4.85
CA GLN A 4 -31.05 -13.14 -3.77
C GLN A 4 -29.91 -13.34 -2.76
N ILE A 5 -29.58 -14.59 -2.42
CA ILE A 5 -28.46 -14.91 -1.53
C ILE A 5 -27.14 -14.43 -2.15
N LEU A 6 -26.90 -14.75 -3.43
CA LEU A 6 -25.71 -14.30 -4.15
C LEU A 6 -25.63 -12.77 -4.25
N SER A 7 -26.75 -12.11 -4.50
CA SER A 7 -26.84 -10.65 -4.54
C SER A 7 -26.51 -10.03 -3.18
N THR A 8 -27.08 -10.54 -2.09
CA THR A 8 -26.78 -10.08 -0.73
C THR A 8 -25.30 -10.25 -0.40
N GLU A 9 -24.68 -11.38 -0.75
CA GLU A 9 -23.24 -11.58 -0.56
C GLU A 9 -22.42 -10.60 -1.41
N HIS A 10 -22.79 -10.36 -2.67
CA HIS A 10 -22.10 -9.40 -3.53
C HIS A 10 -22.11 -7.99 -2.93
N TRP A 11 -23.26 -7.54 -2.40
CA TRP A 11 -23.39 -6.26 -1.71
C TRP A 11 -22.58 -6.21 -0.42
N SER A 12 -22.53 -7.31 0.34
CA SER A 12 -21.69 -7.44 1.54
C SER A 12 -20.20 -7.26 1.21
N LEU A 13 -19.70 -7.92 0.17
CA LEU A 13 -18.31 -7.79 -0.28
C LEU A 13 -17.98 -6.38 -0.77
N LEU A 14 -18.89 -5.75 -1.52
CA LEU A 14 -18.76 -4.35 -1.95
C LEU A 14 -18.67 -3.38 -0.76
N ALA A 15 -19.55 -3.56 0.24
CA ALA A 15 -19.54 -2.75 1.46
C ALA A 15 -18.23 -2.94 2.24
N SER A 16 -17.78 -4.19 2.41
CA SER A 16 -16.53 -4.51 3.10
C SER A 16 -15.30 -3.90 2.40
N ARG A 17 -15.26 -3.93 1.06
CA ARG A 17 -14.23 -3.25 0.26
C ARG A 17 -14.23 -1.74 0.46
N SER A 18 -15.41 -1.11 0.45
CA SER A 18 -15.54 0.34 0.68
C SER A 18 -15.04 0.77 2.06
N LEU A 19 -15.30 -0.04 3.09
CA LEU A 19 -14.77 0.20 4.44
C LEU A 19 -13.24 0.08 4.49
N ALA A 20 -12.67 -0.92 3.82
CA ALA A 20 -11.22 -1.10 3.74
C ALA A 20 -10.51 0.10 3.05
N TRP A 21 -11.11 0.64 1.97
CA TRP A 21 -10.63 1.87 1.33
C TRP A 21 -10.72 3.08 2.24
N ASN A 22 -11.85 3.30 2.91
CA ASN A 22 -12.00 4.41 3.85
C ASN A 22 -10.97 4.37 4.98
N GLU A 23 -10.72 3.19 5.55
CA GLU A 23 -9.67 3.04 6.55
C GLU A 23 -8.28 3.39 5.97
N SER A 24 -7.99 2.93 4.76
CA SER A 24 -6.72 3.18 4.08
C SER A 24 -6.49 4.67 3.84
N PHE A 25 -7.50 5.38 3.34
CA PHE A 25 -7.46 6.83 3.14
C PHE A 25 -7.33 7.58 4.47
N SER A 26 -8.09 7.19 5.49
CA SER A 26 -8.03 7.81 6.82
C SER A 26 -6.63 7.68 7.43
N ARG A 27 -6.01 6.51 7.35
CA ARG A 27 -4.66 6.28 7.87
C ARG A 27 -3.58 7.02 7.10
N ALA A 28 -3.65 7.01 5.77
CA ALA A 28 -2.74 7.77 4.93
C ALA A 28 -2.86 9.28 5.22
N GLY A 29 -4.10 9.79 5.36
CA GLY A 29 -4.37 11.17 5.73
C GLY A 29 -3.79 11.52 7.10
N MET A 30 -4.05 10.72 8.14
CA MET A 30 -3.48 10.92 9.47
C MET A 30 -1.95 10.96 9.44
N PHE A 31 -1.31 10.02 8.74
CA PHE A 31 0.14 10.01 8.59
C PHE A 31 0.68 11.28 7.93
N LEU A 32 0.10 11.70 6.80
CA LEU A 32 0.51 12.91 6.09
C LEU A 32 0.30 14.18 6.93
N SER A 33 -0.79 14.26 7.69
CA SER A 33 -1.05 15.36 8.61
C SER A 33 -0.01 15.40 9.74
N THR A 34 0.30 14.26 10.36
CA THR A 34 1.34 14.17 11.41
C THR A 34 2.72 14.52 10.85
N LEU A 35 3.08 13.97 9.68
CA LEU A 35 4.36 14.29 9.02
C LEU A 35 4.46 15.78 8.69
N SER A 36 3.41 16.37 8.14
CA SER A 36 3.38 17.81 7.82
C SER A 36 3.54 18.66 9.08
N GLY A 37 2.79 18.33 10.15
CA GLY A 37 2.90 19.02 11.43
C GLY A 37 4.30 18.93 12.04
N ALA A 38 4.93 17.75 11.95
CA ALA A 38 6.31 17.55 12.39
C ALA A 38 7.31 18.39 11.59
N ILE A 39 7.21 18.41 10.26
CA ILE A 39 8.09 19.21 9.40
C ILE A 39 7.93 20.69 9.71
N VAL A 40 6.70 21.18 9.87
CA VAL A 40 6.44 22.58 10.24
C VAL A 40 7.04 22.93 11.61
N ALA A 41 6.82 22.09 12.62
CA ALA A 41 7.39 22.29 13.97
C ALA A 41 8.92 22.34 13.93
N LEU A 42 9.55 21.42 13.19
CA LEU A 42 10.99 21.39 13.01
C LEU A 42 11.51 22.61 12.24
N GLY A 43 10.78 23.08 11.23
CA GLY A 43 11.13 24.31 10.51
C GLY A 43 11.09 25.56 11.41
N LEU A 44 10.07 25.68 12.26
CA LEU A 44 9.94 26.79 13.21
C LEU A 44 11.08 26.79 14.24
N VAL A 45 11.36 25.63 14.85
CA VAL A 45 12.44 25.50 15.83
C VAL A 45 13.81 25.64 15.17
N GLY A 46 13.99 25.10 13.96
CA GLY A 46 15.21 25.27 13.18
C GLY A 46 15.49 26.73 12.87
N GLY A 47 14.48 27.48 12.42
CA GLY A 47 14.58 28.92 12.18
C GLY A 47 14.89 29.74 13.43
N ALA A 48 14.27 29.40 14.56
CA ALA A 48 14.49 30.11 15.83
C ALA A 48 15.83 29.78 16.51
N SER A 49 16.33 28.56 16.35
CA SER A 49 17.56 28.06 17.01
C SER A 49 18.80 28.05 16.10
N GLY A 50 18.68 28.52 14.85
CA GLY A 50 19.76 28.47 13.87
C GLY A 50 20.19 27.04 13.51
N PHE A 51 19.26 26.09 13.53
CA PHE A 51 19.51 24.65 13.32
C PHE A 51 20.57 24.04 14.28
N GLY A 52 20.68 24.58 15.50
CA GLY A 52 21.61 24.12 16.53
C GLY A 52 21.14 22.87 17.30
N GLU A 53 21.65 22.70 18.52
CA GLU A 53 21.39 21.49 19.34
C GLU A 53 19.90 21.26 19.63
N ALA A 54 19.14 22.33 19.90
CA ALA A 54 17.71 22.25 20.17
C ALA A 54 16.93 21.63 18.99
N PHE A 55 17.31 21.96 17.74
CA PHE A 55 16.72 21.38 16.54
C PHE A 55 17.02 19.89 16.44
N ILE A 56 18.28 19.48 16.66
CA ILE A 56 18.71 18.08 16.57
C ILE A 56 17.96 17.22 17.59
N VAL A 57 17.88 17.68 18.86
CA VAL A 57 17.16 16.97 19.92
C VAL A 57 15.69 16.82 19.57
N LEU A 58 15.03 17.90 19.14
CA LEU A 58 13.62 17.85 18.76
C LEU A 58 13.37 16.92 17.57
N ALA A 59 14.22 16.97 16.56
CA ALA A 59 14.13 16.11 15.39
C ALA A 59 14.27 14.63 15.75
N LEU A 60 15.22 14.29 16.61
CA LEU A 60 15.44 12.92 17.10
C LEU A 60 14.34 12.43 18.05
N VAL A 61 13.47 13.31 18.57
CA VAL A 61 12.29 12.94 19.34
C VAL A 61 11.06 12.78 18.44
N ILE A 62 10.80 13.76 17.57
CA ILE A 62 9.56 13.81 16.77
C ILE A 62 9.63 12.84 15.57
N LEU A 63 10.73 12.82 14.82
CA LEU A 63 10.80 12.04 13.58
C LEU A 63 10.63 10.53 13.82
N PRO A 64 11.18 9.90 14.88
CA PRO A 64 10.91 8.50 15.18
C PRO A 64 9.44 8.20 15.47
N VAL A 65 8.72 9.11 16.12
CA VAL A 65 7.26 8.98 16.36
C VAL A 65 6.51 9.02 15.02
N VAL A 66 6.88 9.93 14.13
CA VAL A 66 6.28 10.02 12.79
C VAL A 66 6.59 8.76 11.97
N LEU A 67 7.83 8.25 12.02
CA LEU A 67 8.21 7.01 11.36
C LEU A 67 7.41 5.83 11.90
N PHE A 68 7.22 5.73 13.22
CA PHE A 68 6.38 4.70 13.84
C PHE A 68 4.95 4.74 13.30
N ILE A 69 4.33 5.93 13.24
CA ILE A 69 2.97 6.10 12.67
C ILE A 69 2.95 5.69 11.19
N GLY A 70 3.98 6.05 10.43
CA GLY A 70 4.11 5.68 9.02
C GLY A 70 4.25 4.17 8.81
N VAL A 71 5.03 3.48 9.63
CA VAL A 71 5.17 2.01 9.59
C VAL A 71 3.85 1.33 9.98
N ALA A 72 3.19 1.79 11.04
CA ALA A 72 1.88 1.27 11.46
C ALA A 72 0.82 1.46 10.36
N THR A 73 0.84 2.61 9.69
CA THR A 73 -0.02 2.90 8.52
C THR A 73 0.26 1.91 7.40
N TRP A 74 1.53 1.72 7.05
CA TRP A 74 1.92 0.80 5.99
C TRP A 74 1.49 -0.66 6.25
N ILE A 75 1.68 -1.17 7.48
CA ILE A 75 1.25 -2.52 7.85
C ILE A 75 -0.25 -2.69 7.62
N ARG A 76 -1.05 -1.70 8.02
CA ARG A 76 -2.49 -1.77 7.87
C ARG A 76 -2.95 -1.60 6.42
N LEU A 77 -2.25 -0.78 5.62
CA LEU A 77 -2.48 -0.72 4.17
C LEU A 77 -2.24 -2.09 3.52
N GLY A 78 -1.18 -2.80 3.92
CA GLY A 78 -0.92 -4.16 3.44
C GLY A 78 -2.06 -5.13 3.79
N ALA A 79 -2.53 -5.12 5.04
CA ALA A 79 -3.65 -5.96 5.48
C ALA A 79 -4.98 -5.58 4.77
N SER A 80 -5.21 -4.30 4.54
CA SER A 80 -6.37 -3.77 3.82
C SER A 80 -6.38 -4.22 2.36
N ASN A 81 -5.23 -4.12 1.67
CA ASN A 81 -5.09 -4.58 0.29
C ASN A 81 -5.28 -6.11 0.16
N TYR A 82 -4.79 -6.87 1.13
CA TYR A 82 -5.03 -8.32 1.17
C TYR A 82 -6.52 -8.63 1.30
N HIS A 83 -7.21 -7.95 2.22
CA HIS A 83 -8.66 -8.09 2.37
C HIS A 83 -9.41 -7.65 1.11
N GLU A 84 -9.01 -6.56 0.46
CA GLU A 84 -9.57 -6.12 -0.83
C GLU A 84 -9.43 -7.21 -1.91
N ALA A 85 -8.26 -7.86 -2.00
CA ALA A 85 -8.05 -8.96 -2.94
C ALA A 85 -9.03 -10.11 -2.70
N LEU A 86 -9.26 -10.49 -1.45
CA LEU A 86 -10.24 -11.52 -1.09
C LEU A 86 -11.67 -11.13 -1.46
N CYS A 87 -12.07 -9.88 -1.21
CA CYS A 87 -13.37 -9.38 -1.65
C CYS A 87 -13.52 -9.46 -3.18
N VAL A 88 -12.49 -9.08 -3.94
CA VAL A 88 -12.50 -9.16 -5.40
C VAL A 88 -12.60 -10.60 -5.89
N ILE A 89 -11.86 -11.54 -5.29
CA ILE A 89 -11.96 -12.98 -5.60
C ILE A 89 -13.41 -13.45 -5.39
N GLY A 90 -14.02 -13.15 -4.24
CA GLY A 90 -15.40 -13.52 -3.95
C GLY A 90 -16.40 -12.90 -4.93
N MET A 91 -16.22 -11.62 -5.27
CA MET A 91 -17.07 -10.93 -6.23
C MET A 91 -16.98 -11.53 -7.63
N ASN A 92 -15.77 -11.90 -8.08
CA ASN A 92 -15.57 -12.52 -9.39
C ASN A 92 -16.22 -13.92 -9.42
N ARG A 93 -16.11 -14.73 -8.36
CA ARG A 93 -16.83 -16.02 -8.22
C ARG A 93 -18.35 -15.86 -8.29
N ILE A 94 -18.89 -14.83 -7.65
CA ILE A 94 -20.33 -14.55 -7.70
C ILE A 94 -20.74 -14.12 -9.12
N ARG A 95 -19.89 -13.38 -9.85
CA ARG A 95 -20.14 -13.07 -11.26
C ARG A 95 -20.14 -14.33 -12.12
N ALA A 96 -19.23 -15.27 -11.92
CA ALA A 96 -19.28 -16.56 -12.60
C ALA A 96 -20.59 -17.29 -12.33
N ALA A 97 -21.03 -17.36 -11.07
CA ALA A 97 -22.31 -17.98 -10.71
C ALA A 97 -23.52 -17.27 -11.35
N TYR A 98 -23.47 -15.95 -11.57
CA TYR A 98 -24.51 -15.24 -12.33
C TYR A 98 -24.53 -15.65 -13.81
N LEU A 99 -23.37 -15.82 -14.44
CA LEU A 99 -23.26 -16.23 -15.83
C LEU A 99 -23.62 -17.71 -16.04
N GLU A 100 -23.39 -18.58 -15.06
CA GLU A 100 -23.93 -19.95 -15.08
C GLU A 100 -25.46 -19.98 -15.07
N LEU A 101 -26.09 -19.04 -14.37
CA LEU A 101 -27.55 -18.93 -14.27
C LEU A 101 -28.19 -18.21 -15.47
N ALA A 102 -27.50 -17.20 -16.04
CA ALA A 102 -27.98 -16.38 -17.14
C ALA A 102 -26.82 -16.01 -18.10
N PRO A 103 -26.41 -16.94 -18.99
CA PRO A 103 -25.27 -16.74 -19.88
C PRO A 103 -25.42 -15.57 -20.85
N ASP A 104 -26.67 -15.22 -21.22
CA ASP A 104 -27.00 -14.11 -22.11
C ASP A 104 -26.59 -12.74 -21.55
N LEU A 105 -26.30 -12.65 -20.24
CA LEU A 105 -25.87 -11.43 -19.57
C LEU A 105 -24.38 -11.14 -19.69
N GLU A 106 -23.57 -12.07 -20.20
CA GLU A 106 -22.11 -11.94 -20.30
C GLU A 106 -21.69 -10.62 -20.98
N ARG A 107 -22.36 -10.26 -22.08
CA ARG A 107 -22.13 -9.02 -22.85
C ARG A 107 -22.27 -7.73 -22.04
N TYR A 108 -22.93 -7.76 -20.88
CA TYR A 108 -23.13 -6.59 -20.02
C TYR A 108 -22.11 -6.49 -18.89
N PHE A 109 -21.35 -7.56 -18.61
CA PHE A 109 -20.40 -7.59 -17.51
C PHE A 109 -19.08 -6.95 -17.96
N VAL A 110 -18.74 -5.81 -17.35
CA VAL A 110 -17.49 -5.09 -17.64
C VAL A 110 -16.32 -5.66 -16.82
N MET A 111 -16.60 -6.16 -15.62
CA MET A 111 -15.60 -6.71 -14.71
C MET A 111 -15.47 -8.22 -14.87
N SER A 112 -14.29 -8.76 -14.57
CA SER A 112 -14.02 -10.19 -14.76
C SER A 112 -14.93 -11.09 -13.91
N ALA A 113 -15.33 -12.21 -14.51
CA ALA A 113 -15.96 -13.35 -13.83
C ALA A 113 -14.94 -14.40 -13.37
N HIS A 114 -13.64 -14.21 -13.67
CA HIS A 114 -12.60 -15.16 -13.32
C HIS A 114 -11.91 -14.79 -12.00
N ASP A 115 -11.62 -15.79 -11.16
CA ASP A 115 -11.08 -15.59 -9.82
C ASP A 115 -9.57 -15.87 -9.71
N ASP A 116 -8.91 -15.96 -10.86
CA ASP A 116 -7.45 -16.04 -10.99
C ASP A 116 -6.79 -14.64 -10.96
N PHE A 117 -5.46 -14.59 -10.91
CA PHE A 117 -4.72 -13.33 -10.85
C PHE A 117 -5.03 -12.38 -12.01
N ARG A 118 -5.30 -12.93 -13.20
CA ARG A 118 -5.66 -12.15 -14.38
C ARG A 118 -7.02 -11.49 -14.18
N GLY A 119 -8.03 -12.24 -13.73
CA GLY A 119 -9.37 -11.74 -13.47
C GLY A 119 -9.43 -10.76 -12.28
N ILE A 120 -8.68 -11.01 -11.22
CA ILE A 120 -8.52 -10.07 -10.10
C ILE A 120 -7.93 -8.75 -10.61
N GLY A 121 -6.88 -8.82 -11.43
CA GLY A 121 -6.24 -7.65 -12.04
C GLY A 121 -7.22 -6.78 -12.81
N VAL A 122 -8.04 -7.39 -13.69
CA VAL A 122 -9.10 -6.68 -14.45
C VAL A 122 -10.05 -5.94 -13.51
N THR A 123 -10.56 -6.61 -12.47
CA THR A 123 -11.51 -6.01 -11.52
C THR A 123 -10.87 -4.92 -10.65
N MET A 124 -9.55 -4.95 -10.46
CA MET A 124 -8.77 -3.88 -9.81
C MET A 124 -8.32 -2.77 -10.76
N GLY A 125 -8.70 -2.81 -12.05
CA GLY A 125 -8.29 -1.82 -13.04
C GLY A 125 -6.86 -2.00 -13.56
N VAL A 126 -6.22 -3.13 -13.27
CA VAL A 126 -4.93 -3.54 -13.84
C VAL A 126 -5.21 -4.44 -15.05
N GLN A 127 -5.46 -3.83 -16.20
CA GLN A 127 -5.80 -4.56 -17.42
C GLN A 127 -4.61 -5.43 -17.90
N PRO A 128 -4.86 -6.68 -18.31
CA PRO A 128 -3.88 -7.50 -19.01
C PRO A 128 -3.42 -6.80 -20.31
N GLY A 129 -2.12 -6.83 -20.62
CA GLY A 129 -1.59 -6.32 -21.89
C GLY A 129 -1.00 -4.90 -21.86
N GLY A 130 -1.09 -4.15 -20.75
CA GLY A 130 -0.49 -2.81 -20.64
C GLY A 130 1.05 -2.77 -20.64
N GLY A 131 1.72 -3.94 -20.64
CA GLY A 131 3.18 -4.05 -20.61
C GLY A 131 3.81 -3.69 -19.25
N ARG A 132 5.14 -3.79 -19.18
CA ARG A 132 5.90 -3.56 -17.94
C ARG A 132 5.78 -2.12 -17.42
N ALA A 133 5.71 -1.13 -18.32
CA ALA A 133 5.65 0.28 -17.94
C ALA A 133 4.33 0.63 -17.24
N PHE A 134 3.19 0.17 -17.77
CA PHE A 134 1.89 0.36 -17.13
C PHE A 134 1.84 -0.33 -15.76
N TRP A 135 2.36 -1.55 -15.67
CA TRP A 135 2.40 -2.28 -14.40
C TRP A 135 3.25 -1.57 -13.33
N LEU A 136 4.42 -1.05 -13.72
CA LEU A 136 5.25 -0.24 -12.83
C LEU A 136 4.53 1.06 -12.40
N ALA A 137 3.84 1.72 -13.32
CA ALA A 137 3.06 2.92 -12.99
C ALA A 137 1.95 2.61 -11.95
N GLN A 138 1.24 1.50 -12.09
CA GLN A 138 0.22 1.08 -11.12
C GLN A 138 0.81 0.78 -9.73
N ILE A 139 1.99 0.18 -9.67
CA ILE A 139 2.69 -0.06 -8.39
C ILE A 139 3.13 1.25 -7.76
N LEU A 140 3.72 2.15 -8.55
CA LEU A 140 4.19 3.45 -8.07
C LEU A 140 3.05 4.35 -7.62
N ALA A 141 1.91 4.29 -8.31
CA ALA A 141 0.70 5.05 -7.98
C ALA A 141 -0.03 4.51 -6.73
N GLY A 142 0.28 3.29 -6.28
CA GLY A 142 -0.35 2.70 -5.12
C GLY A 142 -0.03 3.45 -3.83
N THR A 143 -1.06 3.75 -3.02
CA THR A 143 -0.95 4.37 -1.69
C THR A 143 0.14 3.73 -0.79
N PRO A 144 0.29 2.39 -0.71
CA PRO A 144 1.34 1.77 0.10
C PRO A 144 2.75 2.13 -0.36
N THR A 145 2.97 2.31 -1.66
CA THR A 145 4.29 2.65 -2.23
C THR A 145 4.68 4.07 -1.83
N ILE A 146 3.75 5.02 -1.91
CA ILE A 146 3.98 6.40 -1.45
C ILE A 146 4.35 6.40 0.05
N VAL A 147 3.61 5.69 0.88
CA VAL A 147 3.91 5.58 2.32
C VAL A 147 5.27 4.91 2.56
N THR A 148 5.61 3.88 1.78
CA THR A 148 6.93 3.21 1.85
C THR A 148 8.07 4.19 1.60
N ILE A 149 7.95 5.02 0.55
CA ILE A 149 8.96 6.02 0.20
C ILE A 149 9.10 7.04 1.33
N LEU A 150 8.00 7.57 1.85
CA LEU A 150 8.01 8.52 2.96
C LEU A 150 8.66 7.94 4.22
N ASN A 151 8.31 6.70 4.60
CA ASN A 151 8.96 6.00 5.71
C ASN A 151 10.46 5.83 5.50
N SER A 152 10.88 5.49 4.28
CA SER A 152 12.30 5.33 3.94
C SER A 152 13.05 6.66 4.04
N VAL A 153 12.45 7.75 3.55
CA VAL A 153 13.02 9.11 3.69
C VAL A 153 13.14 9.51 5.15
N LEU A 154 12.10 9.27 5.96
CA LEU A 154 12.13 9.54 7.41
C LEU A 154 13.25 8.76 8.11
N ALA A 155 13.39 7.47 7.81
CA ALA A 155 14.44 6.65 8.39
C ALA A 155 15.84 7.12 8.01
N GLY A 156 16.05 7.49 6.74
CA GLY A 156 17.30 8.09 6.29
C GLY A 156 17.59 9.43 6.96
N ALA A 157 16.58 10.29 7.11
CA ALA A 157 16.73 11.58 7.80
C ALA A 157 17.09 11.38 9.28
N ILE A 158 16.41 10.48 10.00
CA ILE A 158 16.74 10.16 11.40
C ILE A 158 18.17 9.65 11.52
N ALA A 159 18.58 8.72 10.64
CA ALA A 159 19.93 8.16 10.66
C ALA A 159 21.00 9.22 10.37
N ALA A 160 20.77 10.12 9.40
CA ALA A 160 21.66 11.22 9.09
C ALA A 160 21.77 12.22 10.25
N ILE A 161 20.66 12.59 10.89
CA ILE A 161 20.64 13.51 12.04
C ILE A 161 21.35 12.88 13.25
N ALA A 162 21.18 11.58 13.47
CA ALA A 162 21.91 10.86 14.51
C ALA A 162 23.43 10.85 14.25
N ALA A 163 23.85 10.62 12.99
CA ALA A 163 25.25 10.70 12.59
C ALA A 163 25.84 12.12 12.76
N LEU A 164 25.04 13.15 12.47
CA LEU A 164 25.41 14.55 12.70
C LEU A 164 25.62 14.82 14.20
N ARG A 165 24.74 14.30 15.07
CA ARG A 165 24.82 14.51 16.53
C ARG A 165 26.12 13.99 17.14
N ILE A 166 26.66 12.89 16.62
CA ILE A 166 27.91 12.28 17.09
C ILE A 166 29.16 12.84 16.41
N GLY A 167 29.04 13.91 15.62
CA GLY A 167 30.17 14.57 14.96
C GLY A 167 30.67 13.85 13.70
N GLY A 168 29.79 13.11 13.02
CA GLY A 168 30.15 12.44 11.77
C GLY A 168 30.59 13.43 10.68
N ALA A 169 31.59 13.04 9.89
CA ALA A 169 31.99 13.81 8.70
C ALA A 169 30.84 13.88 7.67
N PRO A 170 30.80 14.89 6.78
CA PRO A 170 29.73 15.06 5.80
C PRO A 170 29.46 13.80 4.94
N SER A 171 30.52 13.11 4.52
CA SER A 171 30.42 11.85 3.77
C SER A 171 29.77 10.74 4.59
N THR A 172 30.11 10.62 5.88
CA THR A 172 29.52 9.64 6.79
C THR A 172 28.04 9.92 7.03
N ILE A 173 27.65 11.19 7.21
CA ILE A 173 26.24 11.58 7.40
C ILE A 173 25.41 11.18 6.18
N LEU A 174 25.88 11.50 4.98
CA LEU A 174 25.21 11.13 3.73
C LEU A 174 25.12 9.62 3.56
N LEU A 175 26.21 8.89 3.84
CA LEU A 175 26.25 7.45 3.73
C LEU A 175 25.26 6.79 4.70
N VAL A 176 25.27 7.19 5.97
CA VAL A 176 24.37 6.65 7.00
C VAL A 176 22.91 6.96 6.67
N GLY A 177 22.62 8.15 6.17
CA GLY A 177 21.28 8.51 5.70
C GLY A 177 20.82 7.66 4.50
N ALA A 178 21.67 7.49 3.50
CA ALA A 178 21.37 6.65 2.33
C ALA A 178 21.17 5.18 2.73
N VAL A 179 22.00 4.66 3.62
CA VAL A 179 21.86 3.29 4.16
C VAL A 179 20.56 3.14 4.94
N GLY A 180 20.20 4.10 5.81
CA GLY A 180 18.94 4.10 6.55
C GLY A 180 17.71 4.08 5.63
N PHE A 181 17.75 4.88 4.57
CA PHE A 181 16.72 4.86 3.52
C PHE A 181 16.61 3.49 2.84
N LEU A 182 17.74 2.94 2.38
CA LEU A 182 17.76 1.68 1.66
C LEU A 182 17.30 0.50 2.53
N ILE A 183 17.69 0.46 3.81
CA ILE A 183 17.27 -0.59 4.75
C ILE A 183 15.75 -0.62 4.84
N VAL A 184 15.11 0.53 5.08
CA VAL A 184 13.65 0.59 5.24
C VAL A 184 12.93 0.34 3.93
N LEU A 185 13.45 0.82 2.80
CA LEU A 185 12.89 0.53 1.48
C LEU A 185 12.93 -0.97 1.16
N VAL A 186 14.08 -1.61 1.35
CA VAL A 186 14.26 -3.04 1.08
C VAL A 186 13.44 -3.88 2.06
N ALA A 187 13.38 -3.52 3.34
CA ALA A 187 12.57 -4.23 4.32
C ALA A 187 11.08 -4.26 3.94
N HIS A 188 10.51 -3.11 3.60
CA HIS A 188 9.13 -3.03 3.11
C HIS A 188 8.93 -3.82 1.82
N TRP A 189 9.86 -3.72 0.86
CA TRP A 189 9.79 -4.45 -0.41
C TRP A 189 9.79 -5.97 -0.21
N LEU A 190 10.71 -6.49 0.61
CA LEU A 190 10.81 -7.92 0.90
C LEU A 190 9.55 -8.44 1.59
N TYR A 191 9.02 -7.70 2.56
CA TYR A 191 7.80 -8.08 3.26
C TYR A 191 6.58 -8.10 2.32
N THR A 192 6.41 -7.07 1.47
CA THR A 192 5.34 -7.04 0.47
C THR A 192 5.45 -8.22 -0.50
N ARG A 193 6.67 -8.51 -0.99
CA ARG A 193 6.91 -9.67 -1.87
C ARG A 193 6.53 -10.98 -1.21
N GLN A 194 6.92 -11.18 0.05
CA GLN A 194 6.55 -12.39 0.79
C GLN A 194 5.04 -12.49 0.99
N GLY A 195 4.36 -11.38 1.25
CA GLY A 195 2.90 -11.33 1.35
C GLY A 195 2.19 -11.73 0.06
N ILE A 196 2.64 -11.18 -1.08
CA ILE A 196 2.11 -11.52 -2.40
C ILE A 196 2.36 -13.00 -2.73
N ALA A 197 3.57 -13.50 -2.47
CA ALA A 197 3.90 -14.91 -2.71
C ALA A 197 3.03 -15.86 -1.88
N LYS A 198 2.74 -15.51 -0.61
CA LYS A 198 1.81 -16.28 0.23
C LYS A 198 0.38 -16.27 -0.32
N LEU A 199 -0.10 -15.12 -0.79
CA LEU A 199 -1.41 -15.02 -1.44
C LEU A 199 -1.46 -15.87 -2.71
N GLN A 200 -0.41 -15.82 -3.53
CA GLN A 200 -0.27 -16.64 -4.75
C GLN A 200 -0.29 -18.14 -4.44
N ALA A 201 0.46 -18.59 -3.44
CA ALA A 201 0.50 -20.00 -3.06
C ALA A 201 -0.83 -20.50 -2.46
N GLY A 202 -1.61 -19.61 -1.83
CA GLY A 202 -2.91 -19.96 -1.24
C GLY A 202 -4.09 -19.88 -2.20
N LEU A 203 -3.95 -19.18 -3.34
CA LEU A 203 -5.04 -18.98 -4.29
C LEU A 203 -5.26 -20.25 -5.11
N HIS A 204 -6.44 -20.85 -4.96
CA HIS A 204 -6.94 -21.92 -5.81
C HIS A 204 -8.16 -21.38 -6.58
N PRO A 205 -7.98 -20.95 -7.85
CA PRO A 205 -9.07 -20.43 -8.66
C PRO A 205 -10.13 -21.51 -8.90
N MET A 206 -11.41 -21.18 -8.68
CA MET A 206 -12.54 -22.04 -9.04
C MET A 206 -13.02 -21.77 -10.46
N PHE A 207 -12.83 -20.55 -10.94
CA PHE A 207 -13.22 -20.08 -12.27
C PHE A 207 -12.00 -19.42 -12.93
N PRO A 208 -10.96 -20.21 -13.32
CA PRO A 208 -9.78 -19.67 -13.95
C PRO A 208 -10.13 -18.99 -15.29
N SER A 209 -9.36 -17.97 -15.67
CA SER A 209 -9.45 -17.44 -17.04
C SER A 209 -9.03 -18.52 -18.03
N PRO A 210 -9.59 -18.55 -19.26
CA PRO A 210 -9.10 -19.44 -20.30
C PRO A 210 -7.58 -19.27 -20.50
N GLU A 211 -6.84 -20.38 -20.56
CA GLU A 211 -5.45 -20.37 -21.02
C GLU A 211 -5.46 -19.82 -22.44
N GLY A 212 -4.71 -18.74 -22.67
CA GLY A 212 -5.03 -17.75 -23.70
C GLY A 212 -5.08 -18.26 -25.14
N ASP A 213 -5.78 -17.47 -25.95
CA ASP A 213 -5.23 -17.00 -27.24
C ASP A 213 -4.12 -15.96 -26.98
#